data_AF-A0A7Y2YNR1-F1
#
_entry.id   AF-A0A7Y2YNR1-F1
#
_cell.length_a   1.000
_cell.length_b   1.000
_cell.length_c   1.000
_cell.angle_alpha   90.00
_cell.angle_beta   90.00
_cell.angle_gamma   90.00
#
_symmetry.space_group_name_H-M   'P 1'
#
loop_
_entity.id
_entity.type
_entity.pdbx_description
1 polymer ?
#
loop_
_entity_poly.entity_id
_entity_poly.type
_entity_poly.pdbx_seq_one_letter_code
_entity_poly.pdbx_strand_id
1 'polypeptide(L)'
;LSYGASKYVRLITRMKLHDTTAGFVCYHRKVLEALDLDGIRFVGYAFQIEMKFKAYKKGFKIVEIPVIFTDRTKGKSKMSGSIISEAVFGVISLKLNSLFTKQ
;
A
#
# COMPACT_ATOMS: atom_id res chain seq x y z
N LEU A 1 -0.16 15.20 3.29
CA LEU A 1 -1.06 14.28 2.55
C LEU A 1 -0.78 12.81 2.89
N SER A 2 0.42 12.29 2.64
CA SER A 2 0.76 10.86 2.85
C SER A 2 0.61 10.37 4.29
N TYR A 3 0.89 11.21 5.29
CA TYR A 3 0.70 10.86 6.71
C TYR A 3 -0.76 10.54 7.06
N GLY A 4 -1.71 11.34 6.56
CA GLY A 4 -3.15 11.12 6.78
C GLY A 4 -3.64 9.87 6.07
N ALA A 5 -3.18 9.66 4.83
CA ALA A 5 -3.48 8.44 4.07
C ALA A 5 -2.95 7.18 4.80
N SER A 6 -1.74 7.23 5.34
CA SER A 6 -1.17 6.11 6.09
C SER A 6 -1.93 5.81 7.38
N LYS A 7 -2.36 6.83 8.14
CA LYS A 7 -3.25 6.63 9.30
C LYS A 7 -4.57 5.98 8.91
N TYR A 8 -5.20 6.45 7.84
CA TYR A 8 -6.46 5.90 7.34
C TYR A 8 -6.33 4.42 6.97
N VAL A 9 -5.33 4.08 6.15
CA VAL A 9 -5.06 2.69 5.76
C VAL A 9 -4.78 1.83 6.98
N ARG A 10 -3.96 2.31 7.92
CA ARG A 10 -3.64 1.58 9.16
C ARG A 10 -4.88 1.29 9.99
N LEU A 11 -5.80 2.25 10.11
CA LEU A 11 -7.04 2.09 10.87
C LEU A 11 -7.92 0.97 10.28
N ILE A 12 -8.10 0.96 8.96
CA ILE A 12 -8.95 0.00 8.25
C ILE A 12 -8.29 -1.39 8.20
N THR A 13 -7.03 -1.45 7.79
CA THR A 13 -6.32 -2.71 7.57
C THR A 13 -5.85 -3.37 8.87
N ARG A 14 -5.61 -2.56 9.92
CA ARG A 14 -4.95 -2.92 11.19
C ARG A 14 -3.51 -3.41 11.03
N MET A 15 -2.82 -2.98 9.97
CA MET A 15 -1.39 -3.23 9.82
C MET A 15 -0.59 -2.49 10.89
N LYS A 16 0.58 -3.02 11.27
CA LYS A 16 1.51 -2.36 12.21
C LYS A 16 2.54 -1.46 11.52
N LEU A 17 2.26 -1.01 10.29
CA LEU A 17 3.15 -0.19 9.44
C LEU A 17 2.81 1.30 9.58
N HIS A 18 3.80 2.16 9.82
CA HIS A 18 3.61 3.60 9.94
C HIS A 18 3.43 4.30 8.59
N ASP A 19 4.15 3.88 7.55
CA ASP A 19 4.03 4.39 6.19
C ASP A 19 3.56 3.31 5.21
N THR A 20 2.24 3.26 5.04
CA THR A 20 1.60 2.32 4.11
C THR A 20 1.63 2.84 2.68
N THR A 21 2.00 4.10 2.45
CA THR A 21 1.92 4.79 1.15
C THR A 21 3.27 4.97 0.46
N ALA A 22 4.39 4.74 1.15
CA ALA A 22 5.72 4.83 0.56
C ALA A 22 5.85 3.93 -0.68
N GLY A 23 6.29 4.52 -1.79
CA GLY A 23 6.60 3.82 -3.05
C GLY A 23 8.06 3.39 -3.18
N PHE A 24 8.94 3.79 -2.26
CA PHE A 24 10.32 3.32 -2.22
C PHE A 24 10.43 2.12 -1.28
N VAL A 25 10.38 0.91 -1.85
CA VAL A 25 10.31 -0.35 -1.11
C VAL A 25 11.19 -1.39 -1.80
N CYS A 26 11.89 -2.19 -1.01
CA CYS A 26 12.61 -3.38 -1.49
C CYS A 26 11.84 -4.64 -1.07
N TYR A 27 11.59 -5.53 -2.01
CA TYR A 27 10.98 -6.83 -1.75
C TYR A 27 12.01 -7.93 -2.01
N HIS A 28 12.10 -8.90 -1.09
CA HIS A 28 12.77 -10.14 -1.41
C HIS A 28 11.99 -10.87 -2.49
N ARG A 29 12.70 -11.52 -3.43
CA ARG A 29 12.11 -12.33 -4.50
C ARG A 29 11.03 -13.30 -3.99
N LYS A 30 11.30 -14.01 -2.89
CA LYS A 30 10.34 -14.95 -2.26
C LYS A 30 9.01 -14.29 -1.85
N VAL A 31 9.03 -13.01 -1.51
CA VAL A 31 7.80 -12.26 -1.18
C VAL A 31 7.00 -12.04 -2.44
N LEU A 32 7.63 -11.61 -3.53
CA LEU A 32 6.95 -11.38 -4.81
C LEU A 32 6.40 -12.68 -5.40
N GLU A 33 7.16 -13.78 -5.32
CA GLU A 33 6.72 -15.11 -5.76
C GLU A 33 5.54 -15.66 -4.96
N ALA A 34 5.42 -15.28 -3.68
CA ALA A 34 4.31 -15.68 -2.82
C ALA A 34 3.06 -14.81 -2.99
N LEU A 35 3.17 -13.68 -3.69
CA LEU A 35 2.07 -12.77 -3.96
C LEU A 35 1.47 -13.07 -5.33
N ASP A 36 0.14 -13.12 -5.40
CA ASP A 36 -0.58 -13.10 -6.68
C ASP A 36 -0.53 -11.67 -7.25
N LEU A 37 0.47 -11.45 -8.12
CA LEU A 37 0.73 -10.15 -8.75
C LEU A 37 -0.31 -9.82 -9.82
N ASP A 38 -0.82 -10.82 -10.52
CA ASP A 38 -1.87 -10.65 -11.54
C ASP A 38 -3.21 -10.28 -10.90
N GLY A 39 -3.44 -10.72 -9.66
CA GLY A 39 -4.60 -10.36 -8.84
C GLY A 39 -4.52 -9.00 -8.14
N ILE A 40 -3.54 -8.14 -8.46
CA ILE A 40 -3.46 -6.77 -7.93
C ILE A 40 -4.42 -5.89 -8.72
N ARG A 41 -5.38 -5.27 -8.02
CA ARG A 41 -6.47 -4.51 -8.66
C ARG A 41 -6.29 -3.01 -8.58
N PHE A 42 -5.49 -2.54 -7.62
CA PHE A 42 -5.31 -1.12 -7.39
C PHE A 42 -4.43 -0.49 -8.49
N VAL A 43 -4.83 0.67 -8.99
CA VAL A 43 -4.10 1.39 -10.04
C VAL A 43 -3.27 2.54 -9.46
N GLY A 44 -2.22 2.93 -10.18
CA GLY A 44 -1.46 4.15 -9.87
C GLY A 44 -0.58 4.01 -8.63
N TYR A 45 -0.77 4.84 -7.61
CA TYR A 45 0.01 4.77 -6.35
C TYR A 45 -0.60 3.81 -5.33
N ALA A 46 -1.86 3.43 -5.52
CA ALA A 46 -2.63 2.70 -4.52
C ALA A 46 -2.16 1.24 -4.39
N PHE A 47 -1.62 0.62 -5.45
CA PHE A 47 -1.13 -0.77 -5.41
C PHE A 47 -0.05 -1.01 -4.34
N GLN A 48 0.70 0.02 -3.95
CA GLN A 48 1.68 -0.06 -2.88
C GLN A 48 1.04 -0.47 -1.55
N ILE A 49 -0.19 0.00 -1.30
CA ILE A 49 -0.97 -0.37 -0.12
C ILE A 49 -1.38 -1.84 -0.22
N GLU A 50 -1.87 -2.26 -1.39
CA GLU A 50 -2.32 -3.65 -1.62
C GLU A 50 -1.16 -4.64 -1.46
N MET A 51 0.00 -4.34 -2.03
CA MET A 51 1.22 -5.15 -1.91
C MET A 51 1.65 -5.32 -0.45
N LYS A 52 1.75 -4.21 0.30
CA LYS A 52 2.10 -4.26 1.72
C LYS A 52 1.08 -5.02 2.55
N PHE A 53 -0.21 -4.86 2.24
CA PHE A 53 -1.29 -5.54 2.95
C PHE A 53 -1.28 -7.04 2.70
N LYS A 54 -1.15 -7.49 1.45
CA LYS A 54 -1.04 -8.91 1.10
C LYS A 54 0.22 -9.54 1.74
N ALA A 55 1.35 -8.84 1.69
CA ALA A 55 2.59 -9.30 2.34
C ALA A 55 2.43 -9.41 3.87
N TYR A 56 1.79 -8.43 4.50
CA TYR A 56 1.50 -8.43 5.93
C TYR A 56 0.56 -9.58 6.32
N LYS A 57 -0.49 -9.83 5.53
CA LYS A 57 -1.43 -10.94 5.78
C LYS A 57 -0.76 -12.32 5.67
N LYS A 58 0.20 -12.47 4.74
CA LYS A 58 0.99 -13.71 4.61
C LYS A 58 2.06 -13.88 5.69
N GLY A 59 2.16 -12.94 6.64
CA GLY A 59 3.05 -13.05 7.80
C GLY A 59 4.52 -12.74 7.49
N PHE A 60 4.81 -12.09 6.36
CA PHE A 60 6.18 -11.66 6.06
C PHE A 60 6.64 -10.58 7.04
N LYS A 61 7.94 -10.61 7.37
CA LYS A 61 8.57 -9.58 8.19
C LYS A 61 8.73 -8.31 7.36
N ILE A 62 8.17 -7.21 7.84
CA ILE A 62 8.28 -5.89 7.22
C ILE A 62 9.02 -4.96 8.18
N VAL A 63 10.01 -4.24 7.68
CA VAL A 63 10.84 -3.29 8.45
C VAL A 63 10.77 -1.93 7.78
N GLU A 64 10.60 -0.88 8.58
CA GLU A 64 10.57 0.50 8.11
C GLU A 64 11.93 1.14 8.35
N ILE A 65 12.55 1.67 7.28
CA ILE A 65 13.83 2.36 7.34
C ILE A 65 13.56 3.86 7.14
N PRO A 66 13.98 4.74 8.06
CA PRO A 66 13.76 6.17 7.91
C PRO A 66 14.59 6.72 6.75
N VAL A 67 13.93 7.51 5.90
CA VAL A 67 14.57 8.17 4.75
C VAL A 67 14.14 9.64 4.73
N ILE A 68 15.06 10.50 4.27
CA ILE A 68 14.78 11.92 4.08
C ILE A 68 14.23 12.10 2.66
N PHE A 69 12.95 12.46 2.55
CA PHE A 69 12.36 12.83 1.28
C PHE A 69 12.70 14.28 0.96
N THR A 70 13.43 14.50 -0.13
CA THR A 70 13.64 15.83 -0.70
C THR A 70 12.56 16.15 -1.72
N ASP A 71 11.98 17.34 -1.64
CA ASP A 71 10.95 17.75 -2.59
C ASP A 71 11.50 17.85 -4.02
N ARG A 72 10.71 17.34 -4.96
CA ARG A 72 11.03 17.45 -6.38
C ARG A 72 10.81 18.89 -6.84
N THR A 73 11.85 19.50 -7.40
CA THR A 73 11.83 20.91 -7.85
C THR A 73 11.28 21.13 -9.26
N LYS A 74 11.12 20.07 -10.08
CA LYS A 74 10.69 20.17 -11.49
C LYS A 74 9.60 19.18 -11.87
N GLY A 75 8.55 19.67 -12.54
CA GLY A 75 7.45 18.91 -13.16
C GLY A 75 6.11 18.95 -12.38
N LYS A 76 5.02 18.48 -13.00
CA LYS A 76 3.67 18.42 -12.38
C LYS A 76 3.42 17.09 -11.65
N SER A 77 2.60 17.13 -10.60
CA SER A 77 2.19 15.93 -9.84
C SER A 77 1.39 14.97 -10.74
N LYS A 78 1.64 13.67 -10.60
CA LYS A 78 0.85 12.60 -11.25
C LYS A 78 -0.33 12.12 -10.38
N MET A 79 -0.53 12.72 -9.20
CA MET A 79 -1.66 12.40 -8.33
C MET A 79 -2.91 13.17 -8.77
N SER A 80 -4.00 12.45 -9.00
CA SER A 80 -5.31 13.01 -9.32
C SER A 80 -6.33 12.64 -8.24
N GLY A 81 -7.43 13.39 -8.15
CA GLY A 81 -8.53 13.09 -7.21
C GLY A 81 -9.12 11.69 -7.41
N SER A 82 -9.16 11.21 -8.65
CA SER A 82 -9.65 9.86 -8.99
C SER A 82 -8.80 8.74 -8.34
N ILE A 83 -7.48 8.92 -8.28
CA ILE A 83 -6.57 7.93 -7.64
C ILE A 83 -6.80 7.93 -6.13
N ILE A 84 -7.09 9.10 -5.54
CA ILE A 84 -7.37 9.23 -4.10
C ILE A 84 -8.70 8.54 -3.77
N SER A 85 -9.76 8.78 -4.53
CA SER A 85 -11.05 8.13 -4.29
C SER A 85 -10.97 6.62 -4.47
N GLU A 86 -10.28 6.15 -5.52
CA GLU A 86 -10.03 4.72 -5.73
C GLU A 86 -9.29 4.09 -4.54
N ALA A 87 -8.23 4.74 -4.03
CA ALA A 87 -7.51 4.24 -2.87
C ALA A 87 -8.39 4.15 -1.61
N VAL A 88 -9.26 5.14 -1.38
CA VAL A 88 -10.18 5.13 -0.22
C VAL A 88 -11.16 3.97 -0.31
N PHE A 89 -11.90 3.84 -1.42
CA PHE A 89 -12.88 2.75 -1.59
C PHE A 89 -12.21 1.39 -1.71
N GLY A 90 -11.07 1.34 -2.41
CA GLY A 90 -10.26 0.15 -2.60
C GLY A 90 -9.80 -0.43 -1.28
N VAL A 91 -9.30 0.38 -0.35
CA VAL A 91 -8.80 -0.10 0.96
C VAL A 91 -9.91 -0.72 1.81
N ILE A 92 -11.12 -0.17 1.76
CA ILE A 92 -12.30 -0.76 2.43
C ILE A 92 -12.64 -2.11 1.80
N SER A 93 -12.75 -2.16 0.47
CA SER A 93 -13.02 -3.40 -0.28
C SER A 93 -11.95 -4.47 -0.02
N LEU A 94 -10.67 -4.08 -0.01
CA LEU A 94 -9.54 -4.94 0.29
C LEU A 94 -9.67 -5.56 1.69
N LYS A 95 -10.04 -4.76 2.69
CA LYS A 95 -10.26 -5.26 4.05
C LYS A 95 -11.44 -6.23 4.11
N LEU A 96 -12.57 -5.89 3.48
CA LEU A 96 -13.75 -6.77 3.45
C LEU A 96 -13.44 -8.10 2.77
N ASN A 97 -12.86 -8.06 1.57
CA ASN A 97 -12.45 -9.28 0.85
C ASN A 97 -11.46 -10.12 1.68
N SER A 98 -10.57 -9.48 2.43
CA SER A 98 -9.63 -10.20 3.28
C SER A 98 -10.26 -10.97 4.45
N LEU A 99 -11.51 -10.64 4.82
CA LEU A 99 -12.27 -11.34 5.86
C LEU A 99 -13.02 -12.54 5.27
N PHE A 100 -13.48 -12.44 4.02
CA PHE A 100 -14.22 -13.52 3.33
C PHE A 100 -13.30 -14.51 2.60
N THR A 101 -12.10 -14.08 2.21
CA THR A 101 -11.14 -14.91 1.48
C THR A 101 -9.91 -15.18 2.35
N LYS A 102 -9.70 -16.46 2.71
CA LYS A 102 -8.41 -16.95 3.22
C LYS A 102 -7.44 -17.04 2.03
N GLN A 103 -6.66 -15.99 1.78
CA GLN A 103 -5.47 -16.00 0.91
C GLN A 103 -4.19 -16.05 1.73
#